data_AF-A0A420MU66-F1
#
_entry.id   AF-A0A420MU66-F1
#
_cell.length_a   1.000
_cell.length_b   1.000
_cell.length_c   1.000
_cell.angle_alpha   90.00
_cell.angle_beta   90.00
_cell.angle_gamma   90.00
#
_symmetry.space_group_name_H-M   'P 1'
#
loop_
_entity.id
_entity.type
_entity.pdbx_description
1 polymer ?
#
loop_
_entity_poly.entity_id
_entity_poly.type
_entity_poly.pdbx_seq_one_letter_code
_entity_poly.pdbx_strand_id
1 'polypeptide(L)'
;MPLVSLADLAYAGRDAYARFQDDEDVDTLSQAIGFLRIVNNHIQLPFVLADLGFYLHYRYGLAGNSSDLDEAIIFESESLARIDPDHSDRARILNNLGQFYSSRFESTSIPSDL
;
A
#
# COMPACT_ATOMS: atom_id res chain seq x y z
N MET A 1 -30.55 -7.21 -4.93
CA MET A 1 -29.10 -7.43 -4.76
C MET A 1 -28.47 -6.05 -4.61
N PRO A 2 -28.01 -5.62 -3.42
CA PRO A 2 -27.34 -4.33 -3.33
C PRO A 2 -25.98 -4.48 -4.00
N LEU A 3 -25.68 -3.58 -4.95
CA LEU A 3 -24.35 -3.46 -5.53
C LEU A 3 -23.44 -2.85 -4.45
N VAL A 4 -22.47 -3.61 -3.96
CA VAL A 4 -21.42 -3.07 -3.08
C VAL A 4 -20.69 -1.98 -3.85
N SER A 5 -20.60 -0.77 -3.29
CA SER A 5 -19.94 0.35 -3.97
C SER A 5 -18.43 0.30 -3.81
N LEU A 6 -17.69 1.00 -4.67
CA LEU A 6 -16.24 1.15 -4.51
C LEU A 6 -15.87 1.87 -3.20
N ALA A 7 -16.75 2.74 -2.70
CA ALA A 7 -16.57 3.40 -1.41
C ALA A 7 -16.70 2.39 -0.26
N ASP A 8 -17.67 1.48 -0.33
CA ASP A 8 -17.84 0.42 0.67
C ASP A 8 -16.63 -0.52 0.69
N LEU A 9 -16.08 -0.86 -0.48
CA LEU A 9 -14.86 -1.67 -0.57
C LEU A 9 -13.64 -0.93 -0.01
N ALA A 10 -13.49 0.37 -0.31
CA ALA A 10 -12.41 1.17 0.26
C ALA A 10 -12.50 1.25 1.79
N TYR A 11 -13.73 1.42 2.31
CA TYR A 11 -13.98 1.40 3.75
C TYR A 11 -13.67 0.03 4.35
N ALA A 12 -14.15 -1.05 3.75
CA ALA A 12 -13.87 -2.42 4.19
C ALA A 12 -12.37 -2.75 4.18
N GLY A 13 -11.62 -2.24 3.19
CA GLY A 13 -10.17 -2.36 3.14
C GLY A 13 -9.47 -1.69 4.32
N ARG A 14 -9.88 -0.47 4.68
CA ARG A 14 -9.31 0.25 5.82
C ARG A 14 -9.75 -0.31 7.17
N ASP A 15 -11.00 -0.77 7.27
CA ASP A 15 -11.50 -1.46 8.46
C ASP A 15 -10.74 -2.78 8.70
N ALA A 16 -10.55 -3.57 7.64
CA ALA A 16 -9.72 -4.78 7.73
C ALA A 16 -8.30 -4.43 8.17
N TYR A 17 -7.69 -3.37 7.63
CA TYR A 17 -6.38 -2.94 8.08
C TYR A 17 -6.37 -2.51 9.56
N ALA A 18 -7.38 -1.79 10.03
CA ALA A 18 -7.49 -1.41 11.44
C ALA A 18 -7.59 -2.65 12.35
N ARG A 19 -8.37 -3.66 11.96
CA ARG A 19 -8.44 -4.94 12.69
C ARG A 19 -7.11 -5.69 12.68
N PHE A 20 -6.42 -5.67 11.55
CA PHE A 20 -5.07 -6.19 11.45
C PHE A 20 -4.09 -5.54 12.44
N GLN A 21 -4.22 -4.23 12.71
CA GLN A 21 -3.38 -3.56 13.70
C GLN A 21 -3.61 -4.07 15.13
N ASP A 22 -4.74 -4.71 15.41
CA ASP A 22 -5.06 -5.28 16.71
C ASP A 22 -4.61 -6.75 16.84
N ASP A 23 -4.72 -7.55 15.76
CA ASP A 23 -4.48 -9.00 15.80
C ASP A 23 -3.18 -9.46 15.12
N GLU A 24 -2.54 -8.58 14.34
CA GLU A 24 -1.36 -8.85 13.49
C GLU A 24 -1.54 -10.04 12.53
N ASP A 25 -2.77 -10.39 12.17
CA ASP A 25 -3.08 -11.50 11.28
C ASP A 25 -2.81 -11.12 9.80
N VAL A 26 -1.81 -11.78 9.21
CA VAL A 26 -1.43 -11.57 7.80
C VAL A 26 -2.58 -11.86 6.81
N ASP A 27 -3.53 -12.72 7.17
CA ASP A 27 -4.70 -13.01 6.36
C ASP A 27 -5.69 -11.83 6.39
N THR A 28 -5.82 -11.13 7.52
CA THR A 28 -6.59 -9.89 7.65
C THR A 28 -5.96 -8.77 6.82
N LEU A 29 -4.63 -8.63 6.86
CA LEU A 29 -3.91 -7.68 5.99
C LEU A 29 -4.08 -8.01 4.51
N SER A 30 -4.07 -9.29 4.16
CA SER A 30 -4.29 -9.74 2.77
C SER A 30 -5.70 -9.45 2.27
N GLN A 31 -6.71 -9.54 3.14
CA GLN A 31 -8.07 -9.10 2.82
C GLN A 31 -8.14 -7.60 2.57
N ALA A 32 -7.47 -6.77 3.41
CA ALA A 32 -7.41 -5.33 3.22
C ALA A 32 -6.85 -4.96 1.84
N ILE A 33 -5.72 -5.57 1.46
CA ILE A 33 -5.10 -5.42 0.15
C ILE A 33 -6.06 -5.85 -0.98
N GLY A 34 -6.76 -6.98 -0.80
CA GLY A 34 -7.73 -7.48 -1.77
C GLY A 34 -8.84 -6.48 -2.08
N PHE A 35 -9.44 -5.88 -1.04
CA PHE A 35 -10.46 -4.86 -1.22
C PHE A 35 -9.93 -3.63 -1.96
N LEU A 36 -8.76 -3.13 -1.58
CA LEU A 36 -8.18 -1.95 -2.21
C LEU A 36 -7.73 -2.21 -3.65
N ARG A 37 -7.30 -3.43 -4.00
CA ARG A 37 -7.01 -3.80 -5.40
C ARG A 37 -8.25 -3.74 -6.27
N ILE A 38 -9.40 -4.20 -5.76
CA ILE A 38 -10.67 -4.06 -6.50
C ILE A 38 -10.98 -2.59 -6.74
N VAL A 39 -10.82 -1.73 -5.72
CA VAL A 39 -11.02 -0.29 -5.88
C VAL A 39 -10.05 0.29 -6.91
N ASN A 40 -8.76 0.00 -6.80
CA ASN A 40 -7.72 0.50 -7.70
C ASN A 40 -7.92 0.08 -9.16
N ASN A 41 -8.44 -1.13 -9.40
CA ASN A 41 -8.76 -1.61 -10.75
C ASN A 41 -9.86 -0.79 -11.43
N HIS A 42 -10.69 -0.08 -10.67
CA HIS A 42 -11.74 0.79 -11.20
C HIS A 42 -11.36 2.27 -11.14
N ILE A 43 -10.68 2.69 -10.07
CA ILE A 43 -10.32 4.09 -9.84
C ILE A 43 -8.96 4.18 -9.13
N GLN A 44 -7.98 4.73 -9.83
CA GLN A 44 -6.58 4.85 -9.37
C GLN A 44 -6.38 6.12 -8.55
N LEU A 45 -7.09 6.24 -7.42
CA LEU A 45 -7.00 7.39 -6.54
C LEU A 45 -5.65 7.40 -5.81
N PRO A 46 -4.96 8.56 -5.69
CA PRO A 46 -3.64 8.63 -5.04
C PRO A 46 -3.61 8.00 -3.65
N PHE A 47 -4.65 8.22 -2.84
CA PHE A 47 -4.71 7.66 -1.50
C PHE A 47 -4.95 6.13 -1.48
N VAL A 48 -5.67 5.57 -2.45
CA VAL A 48 -5.84 4.10 -2.56
C VAL A 48 -4.52 3.45 -2.97
N LEU A 49 -3.79 4.07 -3.88
CA LEU A 49 -2.45 3.65 -4.28
C LEU A 49 -1.48 3.70 -3.09
N ALA A 50 -1.51 4.78 -2.29
CA ALA A 50 -0.68 4.90 -1.09
C ALA A 50 -1.05 3.86 -0.01
N ASP A 51 -2.34 3.61 0.21
CA ASP A 51 -2.78 2.59 1.15
C ASP A 51 -2.32 1.19 0.68
N LEU A 52 -2.43 0.88 -0.62
CA LEU A 52 -1.91 -0.36 -1.20
C LEU A 52 -0.40 -0.49 -1.02
N GLY A 53 0.36 0.57 -1.33
CA GLY A 53 1.81 0.60 -1.18
C GLY A 53 2.22 0.28 0.25
N PHE A 54 1.63 0.98 1.21
CA PHE A 54 1.89 0.79 2.63
C PHE A 54 1.52 -0.61 3.14
N TYR A 55 0.35 -1.15 2.75
CA TYR A 55 -0.08 -2.46 3.24
C TYR A 55 0.78 -3.59 2.68
N LEU A 56 1.22 -3.47 1.43
CA LEU A 56 2.13 -4.44 0.80
C LEU A 56 3.52 -4.42 1.44
N HIS A 57 4.08 -3.23 1.73
CA HIS A 57 5.35 -3.13 2.46
C HIS A 57 5.24 -3.74 3.86
N TYR A 58 4.14 -3.50 4.57
CA TYR A 58 3.90 -4.12 5.86
C TYR A 58 3.84 -5.66 5.75
N ARG A 59 3.11 -6.17 4.76
CA ARG A 59 3.01 -7.62 4.52
C ARG A 59 4.36 -8.23 4.14
N TYR A 60 5.19 -7.51 3.39
CA TYR A 60 6.58 -7.90 3.16
C TYR A 60 7.36 -8.04 4.48
N GLY A 61 7.21 -7.10 5.41
CA GLY A 61 7.84 -7.18 6.73
C GLY A 61 7.43 -8.42 7.54
N LEU A 62 6.18 -8.86 7.40
CA LEU A 62 5.65 -10.05 8.10
C LEU A 62 6.00 -11.38 7.42
N ALA A 63 5.89 -11.43 6.08
CA ALA A 63 5.92 -12.67 5.31
C ALA A 63 7.19 -12.84 4.46
N GLY A 64 8.00 -11.78 4.29
CA GLY A 64 9.26 -11.80 3.55
C GLY A 64 9.11 -11.93 2.02
N ASN A 65 7.92 -11.75 1.46
CA ASN A 65 7.69 -11.88 0.02
C ASN A 65 8.19 -10.64 -0.74
N SER A 66 9.32 -10.75 -1.43
CA SER A 66 9.92 -9.62 -2.17
C SER A 66 9.00 -9.04 -3.25
N SER A 67 8.07 -9.83 -3.81
CA SER A 67 7.08 -9.32 -4.76
C SER A 67 6.17 -8.26 -4.13
N ASP A 68 5.84 -8.39 -2.84
CA ASP A 68 5.04 -7.38 -2.14
C ASP A 68 5.83 -6.06 -2.01
N LEU A 69 7.14 -6.14 -1.75
CA LEU A 69 7.99 -4.96 -1.67
C LEU A 69 8.11 -4.23 -3.01
N ASP A 70 8.30 -4.98 -4.10
CA ASP A 70 8.39 -4.39 -5.44
C ASP A 70 7.06 -3.74 -5.85
N GLU A 71 5.93 -4.41 -5.58
CA GLU A 71 4.61 -3.83 -5.81
C GLU A 71 4.34 -2.61 -4.91
N ALA A 72 4.82 -2.62 -3.66
CA ALA A 72 4.69 -1.48 -2.75
C ALA A 72 5.35 -0.22 -3.33
N ILE A 73 6.57 -0.36 -3.86
CA ILE A 73 7.32 0.72 -4.50
C ILE A 73 6.57 1.25 -5.73
N ILE A 74 6.00 0.35 -6.55
CA ILE A 74 5.24 0.73 -7.74
C ILE A 74 4.02 1.58 -7.33
N PHE A 75 3.20 1.09 -6.40
CA PHE A 75 1.98 1.79 -6.01
C PHE A 75 2.26 3.12 -5.30
N GLU A 76 3.27 3.18 -4.43
CA GLU A 76 3.62 4.42 -3.73
C GLU A 76 4.21 5.47 -4.70
N SER A 77 5.00 5.03 -5.69
CA SER A 77 5.51 5.91 -6.76
C SER A 77 4.39 6.44 -7.65
N GLU A 78 3.44 5.57 -7.98
CA GLU A 78 2.24 5.92 -8.74
C GLU A 78 1.32 6.89 -7.98
N SER A 79 1.23 6.75 -6.65
CA SER A 79 0.54 7.70 -5.79
C SER A 79 1.22 9.07 -5.84
N LEU A 80 2.55 9.12 -5.69
CA LEU A 80 3.33 10.35 -5.74
C LEU A 80 3.18 11.09 -7.07
N ALA A 81 3.09 10.37 -8.18
CA ALA A 81 2.92 10.96 -9.51
C ALA A 81 1.54 11.60 -9.72
N ARG A 82 0.52 11.16 -8.97
CA ARG A 82 -0.87 11.63 -9.12
C ARG A 82 -1.29 12.63 -8.06
N ILE A 83 -0.62 12.65 -6.90
CA ILE A 83 -0.95 13.58 -5.83
C ILE A 83 -0.51 15.01 -6.18
N ASP A 84 -1.31 16.00 -5.79
CA ASP A 84 -0.95 17.41 -5.97
C ASP A 84 0.36 17.72 -5.21
N PRO A 85 1.32 18.44 -5.83
CA PRO A 85 2.57 18.84 -5.19
C PRO A 85 2.41 19.55 -3.85
N ASP A 86 1.34 20.33 -3.67
CA ASP A 86 1.06 21.11 -2.46
C ASP A 86 0.18 20.34 -1.45
N HIS A 87 -0.17 19.08 -1.74
CA HIS A 87 -0.98 18.26 -0.86
C HIS A 87 -0.19 17.82 0.39
N SER A 88 -0.84 17.89 1.56
CA SER A 88 -0.21 17.55 2.85
C SER A 88 0.33 16.12 2.92
N ASP A 89 -0.34 15.17 2.28
CA ASP A 89 0.07 13.75 2.28
C ASP A 89 1.31 13.46 1.43
N ARG A 90 1.77 14.40 0.59
CA ARG A 90 2.91 14.17 -0.29
C ARG A 90 4.18 13.85 0.49
N ALA A 91 4.38 14.49 1.63
CA ALA A 91 5.51 14.23 2.52
C ALA A 91 5.50 12.80 3.06
N ARG A 92 4.32 12.29 3.41
CA ARG A 92 4.14 10.91 3.89
C ARG A 92 4.51 9.89 2.82
N ILE A 93 4.04 10.11 1.59
CA ILE A 93 4.31 9.22 0.44
C ILE A 93 5.82 9.15 0.14
N LEU A 94 6.50 10.30 0.16
CA LEU A 94 7.96 10.35 -0.03
C LEU A 94 8.72 9.62 1.09
N ASN A 95 8.31 9.80 2.34
CA ASN A 95 8.90 9.12 3.47
C ASN A 95 8.72 7.59 3.38
N ASN A 96 7.55 7.14 2.95
CA ASN A 96 7.28 5.73 2.70
C ASN A 96 8.18 5.17 1.59
N LEU A 97 8.30 5.86 0.45
CA LEU A 97 9.21 5.44 -0.62
C LEU A 97 10.66 5.29 -0.14
N GLY A 98 11.17 6.24 0.64
CA GLY A 98 12.50 6.13 1.23
C GLY A 98 12.68 4.88 2.10
N GLN A 99 11.67 4.54 2.90
CA GLN A 99 11.68 3.31 3.70
C GLN A 99 11.62 2.05 2.82
N PHE A 100 10.78 2.04 1.78
CA PHE A 100 10.60 0.86 0.93
C PHE A 100 11.88 0.57 0.13
N TYR A 101 12.51 1.62 -0.43
CA TYR A 101 13.79 1.48 -1.10
C TYR A 101 14.90 1.05 -0.14
N SER A 102 14.92 1.55 1.10
CA SER A 102 15.85 1.09 2.13
C SER A 102 15.67 -0.41 2.44
N SER A 103 14.42 -0.88 2.61
CA SER A 103 14.13 -2.31 2.81
C SER A 103 14.56 -3.17 1.59
N ARG A 104 14.44 -2.62 0.37
CA ARG A 104 14.87 -3.33 -0.83
C ARG A 104 16.39 -3.39 -0.95
N PHE A 105 17.07 -2.31 -0.59
CA PHE A 105 18.52 -2.28 -0.48
C PHE A 105 19.02 -3.31 0.55
N GLU A 106 18.41 -3.37 1.73
CA GLU A 106 18.80 -4.32 2.78
C GLU A 106 18.64 -5.78 2.34
N SER A 107 17.61 -6.09 1.55
CA SER A 107 17.36 -7.46 1.08
C SER A 107 18.16 -7.87 -0.16
N THR A 108 18.60 -6.91 -0.99
CA THR A 108 19.24 -7.20 -2.29
C THR A 108 20.68 -6.69 -2.42
N SER A 109 21.10 -5.74 -1.58
CA SER A 109 22.35 -4.98 -1.70
C SER A 109 22.54 -4.24 -3.03
N ILE A 110 21.44 -3.88 -3.72
CA ILE A 110 21.48 -3.18 -5.01
C ILE A 110 21.70 -1.67 -4.80
N PRO A 111 22.84 -1.08 -5.24
CA PRO A 111 23.17 0.31 -4.90
C PRO A 111 22.25 1.39 -5.48
N SER A 112 21.44 1.08 -6.49
CA SER A 112 20.50 2.05 -7.09
C SER A 112 19.26 2.34 -6.24
N ASP A 113 19.12 1.65 -5.11
CA ASP A 113 18.00 1.81 -4.17
C ASP A 113 18.31 2.83 -3.04
N LEU A 114 19.45 3.53 -3.10
CA LEU A 114 19.86 4.56 -2.13
C LEU A 114 20.05 5.94 -2.76
#